data_AF-A0A524GMH0-F1
#
_entry.id   AF-A0A524GMH0-F1
#
_cell.length_a   1.000
_cell.length_b   1.000
_cell.length_c   1.000
_cell.angle_alpha   90.00
_cell.angle_beta   90.00
_cell.angle_gamma   90.00
#
_symmetry.space_group_name_H-M   'P 1'
#
loop_
_entity.id
_entity.type
_entity.pdbx_description
1 polymer ?
#
loop_
_entity_poly.entity_id
_entity_poly.type
_entity_poly.pdbx_seq_one_letter_code
_entity_poly.pdbx_strand_id
1 'polypeptide(L)' 'MPITKALGLRVIGRDGTDLIFSAPLAPNINHKGTAFAGSLNATATLAGWGTIWLLLREHG' A
#
# COMPACT_ATOMS: atom_id res chain seq x y z
N MET A 1 9.09 5.07 -2.95
CA MET A 1 9.90 4.97 -1.70
C MET A 1 10.58 3.61 -1.67
N PRO A 2 11.84 3.44 -1.23
CA PRO A 2 12.56 2.15 -1.28
C PRO A 2 11.77 0.97 -0.69
N ILE A 3 11.03 1.22 0.40
CA ILE A 3 10.17 0.22 1.04
C ILE A 3 9.11 -0.37 0.10
N THR A 4 8.56 0.40 -0.86
CA THR A 4 7.52 -0.13 -1.77
C THR A 4 8.05 -1.24 -2.67
N LYS A 5 9.34 -1.20 -3.02
CA LYS A 5 10.00 -2.26 -3.78
C LYS A 5 10.20 -3.51 -2.92
N ALA A 6 10.66 -3.34 -1.68
CA ALA A 6 10.87 -4.44 -0.74
C ALA A 6 9.57 -5.20 -0.41
N LEU A 7 8.47 -4.47 -0.22
CA LEU A 7 7.14 -5.06 0.02
C LEU A 7 6.53 -5.71 -1.24
N GLY A 8 7.09 -5.48 -2.43
CA GLY A 8 6.46 -5.86 -3.70
C GLY A 8 5.13 -5.14 -3.95
N LEU A 9 4.96 -3.94 -3.39
CA LEU A 9 3.72 -3.19 -3.43
C LEU A 9 3.38 -2.75 -4.87
N ARG A 10 2.12 -2.95 -5.27
CA ARG A 10 1.56 -2.59 -6.58
C ARG A 10 0.24 -1.86 -6.39
N VAL A 11 -0.01 -0.83 -7.19
CA VAL A 11 -1.38 -0.32 -7.38
C VAL A 11 -2.10 -1.30 -8.29
N ILE A 12 -3.25 -1.80 -7.84
CA ILE A 12 -4.05 -2.78 -8.61
C ILE A 12 -5.40 -2.23 -9.04
N GLY A 13 -5.79 -1.06 -8.55
CA GLY A 13 -7.05 -0.46 -8.91
C GLY A 13 -7.16 0.95 -8.38
N ARG A 14 -8.09 1.67 -8.97
CA ARG A 14 -8.56 2.96 -8.51
C ARG A 14 -10.05 3.05 -8.80
N ASP A 15 -10.85 3.38 -7.80
CA ASP A 15 -12.29 3.57 -7.95
C ASP A 15 -12.69 4.92 -7.34
N GLY A 16 -12.93 5.91 -8.19
CA GLY A 16 -13.09 7.30 -7.76
C GLY A 16 -11.91 7.78 -6.91
N THR A 17 -12.19 8.00 -5.63
CA THR A 17 -11.22 8.44 -4.61
C THR A 17 -10.43 7.30 -3.98
N ASP A 18 -10.83 6.04 -4.22
CA ASP A 18 -10.23 4.88 -3.56
C ASP A 18 -9.00 4.42 -4.33
N LEU A 19 -7.89 4.20 -3.60
CA LEU A 19 -6.65 3.67 -4.13
C LEU A 19 -6.39 2.26 -3.60
N ILE A 20 -6.38 1.28 -4.49
CA ILE A 20 -6.28 -0.14 -4.12
C ILE A 20 -4.84 -0.61 -4.32
N PHE A 21 -4.24 -1.10 -3.24
CA PHE A 21 -2.90 -1.67 -3.23
C PHE A 21 -2.92 -3.18 -3.04
N SER A 22 -1.93 -3.85 -3.64
CA SER A 22 -1.63 -5.25 -3.40
C SER A 22 -0.14 -5.43 -3.11
N ALA A 23 0.17 -6.34 -2.20
CA ALA A 23 1.51 -6.79 -1.91
C ALA A 23 1.49 -8.32 -1.73
N PRO A 24 2.41 -9.07 -2.37
CA PRO A 24 2.44 -10.53 -2.24
C PRO A 24 2.78 -10.93 -0.80
N LEU A 25 2.22 -12.05 -0.31
CA LEU A 25 2.47 -12.52 1.06
C LEU A 25 3.93 -12.93 1.29
N ALA A 26 4.57 -13.58 0.30
CA ALA A 26 5.92 -14.16 0.46
C ALA A 26 6.99 -13.20 1.04
N PRO A 27 7.19 -11.97 0.52
CA PRO A 27 8.13 -11.02 1.12
C PRO A 27 7.61 -10.33 2.39
N ASN A 28 6.33 -10.52 2.71
CA ASN A 28 5.62 -9.85 3.80
C ASN A 28 5.15 -10.82 4.89
N ILE A 29 5.65 -12.05 4.93
CA ILE A 29 5.20 -13.08 5.86
C ILE A 29 5.92 -12.92 7.22
N ASN A 30 5.21 -13.20 8.31
CA ASN A 30 5.79 -13.27 9.65
C ASN A 30 6.05 -14.72 10.08
N HIS A 31 6.61 -14.91 11.27
CA HIS A 31 6.89 -16.23 11.85
C HIS A 31 5.64 -17.09 12.12
N LYS A 32 4.43 -16.54 12.02
CA LYS A 32 3.15 -17.25 12.17
C LYS A 32 2.50 -17.60 10.82
N GLY A 33 3.17 -17.33 9.71
CA GLY A 33 2.64 -17.63 8.38
C GLY A 33 1.58 -16.63 7.90
N THR A 34 1.42 -15.47 8.55
CA THR A 34 0.48 -14.41 8.14
C THR A 34 1.24 -13.16 7.71
N ALA A 35 0.54 -12.12 7.26
CA ALA A 35 1.17 -10.85 6.95
C ALA A 35 1.86 -10.23 8.18
N PHE A 36 3.07 -9.71 7.99
CA PHE A 36 3.84 -8.98 8.98
C PHE A 36 3.18 -7.63 9.26
N ALA A 37 3.04 -7.30 10.54
CA ALA A 37 2.35 -6.09 10.98
C ALA A 37 2.99 -4.80 10.40
N GLY A 38 4.33 -4.76 10.29
CA GLY A 38 5.01 -3.62 9.67
C GLY A 38 4.71 -3.48 8.17
N SER A 39 4.56 -4.59 7.45
CA SER A 39 4.17 -4.59 6.03
C SER A 39 2.74 -4.10 5.84
N LEU A 40 1.82 -4.53 6.70
CA LEU A 40 0.43 -4.05 6.71
C LEU A 40 0.38 -2.56 7.01
N ASN A 41 1.07 -2.11 8.06
CA ASN A 41 1.13 -0.71 8.43
C ASN A 41 1.70 0.17 7.31
N ALA A 42 2.80 -0.25 6.68
CA ALA A 42 3.39 0.48 5.56
C ALA A 42 2.43 0.55 4.37
N THR A 43 1.75 -0.55 4.05
CA THR A 43 0.75 -0.59 2.97
C THR A 43 -0.43 0.35 3.25
N ALA A 44 -1.01 0.31 4.44
CA ALA A 44 -2.11 1.19 4.84
C ALA A 44 -1.69 2.66 4.86
N THR A 45 -0.50 2.97 5.36
CA THR A 45 0.05 4.33 5.36
C THR A 45 0.19 4.86 3.94
N LEU A 46 0.70 4.05 3.01
CA LEU A 46 0.85 4.43 1.61
C LEU A 46 -0.49 4.55 0.89
N ALA A 47 -1.49 3.73 1.25
CA ALA A 47 -2.86 3.86 0.78
C ALA A 47 -3.46 5.22 1.16
N GLY A 48 -3.39 5.59 2.45
CA GLY A 48 -3.86 6.89 2.94
C GLY A 48 -3.12 8.07 2.31
N TRP A 49 -1.78 8.03 2.29
CA TRP A 49 -0.98 9.09 1.69
C TRP A 49 -1.27 9.25 0.20
N GLY A 50 -1.31 8.15 -0.56
CA GLY A 50 -1.59 8.18 -1.99
C GLY A 50 -2.99 8.72 -2.30
N THR A 51 -3.98 8.37 -1.48
CA THR A 51 -5.35 8.89 -1.59
C THR A 51 -5.39 10.41 -1.40
N ILE A 52 -4.80 10.92 -0.31
CA ILE A 52 -4.74 12.36 -0.04
C ILE A 52 -4.01 13.09 -1.18
N TRP A 53 -2.88 12.55 -1.63
CA TRP A 53 -2.11 13.15 -2.71
C TRP A 53 -2.91 13.25 -4.01
N LEU A 54 -3.69 12.21 -4.35
CA LEU A 54 -4.56 12.21 -5.51
C LEU A 54 -5.70 13.22 -5.38
N LEU A 55 -6.37 13.27 -4.23
CA LEU A 55 -7.44 14.23 -3.96
C LEU A 55 -6.95 15.68 -4.08
N LEU A 56 -5.79 15.99 -3.53
CA LEU A 56 -5.17 17.33 -3.63
C LEU A 56 -4.84 17.70 -5.08
N ARG A 57 -4.47 16.73 -5.93
CA ARG A 57 -4.21 16.98 -7.36
C ARG A 57 -5.49 17.16 -8.19
N GLU A 58 -6.61 16.65 -7.72
CA GLU A 58 -7.89 16.79 -8.41
C GLU A 58 -8.62 18.09 -8.05
N HIS A 59 -8.39 18.61 -6.83
CA HIS A 59 -9.11 19.77 -6.28
C HIS A 59 -8.23 21.01 -6.05
N GLY A 60 -6.93 20.93 -6.33
CA GLY A 60 -5.98 22.05 -6.26
C GLY A 60 -5.60 22.54 -7.64
#